data_AF-A0A432RZP2-F1
#
_entry.id   AF-A0A432RZP2-F1
#
_cell.length_a   1.000
_cell.length_b   1.000
_cell.length_c   1.000
_cell.angle_alpha   90.00
_cell.angle_beta   90.00
_cell.angle_gamma   90.00
#
_symmetry.space_group_name_H-M   'P 1'
#
loop_
_entity.id
_entity.type
_entity.pdbx_description
1 polymer ?
#
loop_
_entity_poly.entity_id
_entity_poly.type
_entity_poly.pdbx_seq_one_letter_code
_entity_poly.pdbx_strand_id
1 'polypeptide(L)'
;MRRPYTLIVSEVTIDGKLTLRRGYSSKEIMKFMDEEATRYLHQIRAKVDGIMVGAETVRTDNPFLTVRHVVGRNPVRIIPTRTANIPLDANILKSDAPTIIITTEKAPEEKVKKLEEKAEVIICGKDEIDLIHMMEILYNKGIKSLMVE
;
A
#
# COMPACT_ATOMS: atom_id res chain seq x y z
N MET A 1 18.71 -14.00 -4.12
CA MET A 1 17.70 -13.45 -3.19
C MET A 1 16.36 -13.44 -3.91
N ARG A 2 15.34 -14.13 -3.38
CA ARG A 2 14.01 -14.22 -4.01
C ARG A 2 13.18 -13.00 -3.57
N ARG A 3 12.72 -12.18 -4.51
CA ARG A 3 11.89 -10.99 -4.25
C ARG A 3 10.92 -10.75 -5.41
N PRO A 4 9.78 -10.08 -5.19
CA PRO A 4 8.89 -9.68 -6.28
C PRO A 4 9.64 -8.80 -7.28
N TYR A 5 9.26 -8.87 -8.56
CA TYR A 5 9.55 -7.82 -9.52
C TYR A 5 8.82 -6.55 -9.09
N THR A 6 9.55 -5.47 -8.83
CA THR A 6 8.99 -4.25 -8.24
C THR A 6 8.96 -3.12 -9.25
N LEU A 7 7.77 -2.57 -9.48
CA LEU A 7 7.55 -1.33 -10.22
C LEU A 7 7.26 -0.21 -9.22
N ILE A 8 7.87 0.95 -9.41
CA ILE A 8 7.51 2.17 -8.69
C ILE A 8 6.74 3.04 -9.68
N VAL A 9 5.54 3.46 -9.28
CA VAL A 9 4.68 4.33 -10.10
C VAL A 9 4.28 5.50 -9.22
N SER A 10 4.37 6.71 -9.75
CA SER A 10 4.04 7.90 -9.01
C SER A 10 3.57 8.99 -9.95
N GLU A 11 2.63 9.80 -9.50
CA GLU A 11 2.21 10.99 -10.22
C GLU A 11 2.80 12.22 -9.53
N VAL A 12 3.50 13.04 -10.31
CA VAL A 12 4.20 14.22 -9.82
C VAL A 12 3.82 15.44 -10.64
N THR A 13 3.87 16.61 -10.01
CA THR A 13 3.86 17.87 -10.73
C THR A 13 5.13 18.03 -11.57
N ILE A 14 5.13 18.98 -12.52
CA ILE A 14 6.28 19.26 -13.38
C ILE A 14 7.56 19.62 -12.60
N ASP A 15 7.42 20.19 -11.41
CA ASP A 15 8.52 20.52 -10.49
C ASP A 15 8.78 19.41 -9.44
N GLY A 16 8.22 18.21 -9.64
CA GLY A 16 8.53 17.00 -8.88
C GLY A 16 7.85 16.89 -7.52
N LYS A 17 6.68 17.49 -7.32
CA LYS A 17 5.92 17.42 -6.06
C LYS A 17 4.86 16.33 -6.10
N LEU A 18 4.78 15.57 -5.01
CA LEU A 18 3.75 14.55 -4.77
C LEU A 18 2.52 15.12 -4.04
N THR A 19 2.74 16.11 -3.19
CA THR A 19 1.70 16.78 -2.39
C THR A 19 1.97 18.28 -2.36
N LEU A 20 0.94 19.09 -2.08
CA LEU A 20 1.12 20.55 -1.99
C LEU A 20 2.08 20.93 -0.85
N ARG A 21 1.98 20.22 0.28
CA ARG A 21 2.81 20.39 1.49
C ARG A 21 2.89 19.07 2.26
N ARG A 22 3.80 18.98 3.22
CA ARG A 22 3.93 17.80 4.09
C ARG A 22 2.62 17.57 4.88
N GLY A 23 2.13 16.33 4.89
CA GLY A 23 0.91 15.94 5.60
C GLY A 23 -0.40 16.24 4.86
N TYR A 24 -0.34 16.82 3.66
CA TYR A 24 -1.51 17.04 2.82
C TYR A 24 -1.78 15.83 1.93
N SER A 25 -3.03 15.67 1.53
CA SER A 25 -3.42 14.57 0.66
C SER A 25 -2.88 14.77 -0.77
N SER A 26 -2.37 13.69 -1.37
CA SER A 26 -1.99 13.67 -2.79
C SER A 26 -3.18 13.97 -3.72
N LYS A 27 -4.40 13.64 -3.27
CA LYS A 27 -5.66 13.86 -4.01
C LYS A 27 -5.90 15.31 -4.40
N GLU A 28 -5.34 16.26 -3.67
CA GLU A 28 -5.45 17.69 -4.01
C GLU A 28 -4.78 18.03 -5.34
N ILE A 29 -3.72 17.30 -5.70
CA ILE A 29 -3.03 17.40 -6.97
C ILE A 29 -3.62 16.41 -7.97
N MET A 30 -3.87 15.15 -7.55
CA MET A 30 -4.37 14.10 -8.46
C MET A 30 -5.71 14.45 -9.12
N LYS A 31 -6.53 15.34 -8.52
CA LYS A 31 -7.78 15.81 -9.15
C LYS A 31 -7.57 16.53 -10.49
N PHE A 32 -6.34 16.96 -10.80
CA PHE A 32 -5.98 17.58 -12.07
C PHE A 32 -5.46 16.57 -13.11
N MET A 33 -5.33 15.30 -12.73
CA MET A 33 -4.95 14.22 -13.64
C MET A 33 -6.10 13.92 -14.60
N ASP A 34 -5.77 13.69 -15.87
CA ASP A 34 -6.75 13.28 -16.85
C ASP A 34 -7.25 11.84 -16.63
N GLU A 35 -8.34 11.51 -17.32
CA GLU A 35 -8.95 10.17 -17.23
C GLU A 35 -8.06 9.08 -17.83
N GLU A 36 -7.21 9.41 -18.81
CA GLU A 36 -6.34 8.46 -19.49
C GLU A 36 -5.22 7.98 -18.56
N ALA A 37 -4.55 8.90 -17.86
CA ALA A 37 -3.56 8.62 -16.84
C ALA A 37 -4.19 7.85 -15.66
N THR A 38 -5.41 8.22 -15.24
CA THR A 38 -6.15 7.46 -14.22
C THR A 38 -6.40 6.02 -14.69
N ARG A 39 -6.85 5.81 -15.93
CA ARG A 39 -7.02 4.46 -16.51
C ARG A 39 -5.70 3.72 -16.56
N TYR A 40 -4.62 4.36 -16.98
CA TYR A 40 -3.29 3.75 -17.08
C TYR A 40 -2.79 3.24 -15.72
N LEU A 41 -2.90 4.04 -14.66
CA LEU A 41 -2.59 3.61 -13.29
C LEU A 41 -3.37 2.35 -12.92
N HIS A 42 -4.67 2.34 -13.19
CA HIS A 42 -5.53 1.20 -12.90
C HIS A 42 -5.23 -0.04 -13.77
N GLN A 43 -4.73 0.13 -14.99
CA GLN A 43 -4.21 -0.99 -15.81
C GLN A 43 -2.97 -1.62 -15.20
N ILE A 44 -2.07 -0.83 -14.59
CA ILE A 44 -0.89 -1.36 -13.90
C ILE A 44 -1.35 -2.14 -12.66
N ARG A 45 -2.24 -1.56 -11.84
CA ARG A 45 -2.83 -2.23 -10.67
C ARG A 45 -3.45 -3.59 -11.01
N ALA A 46 -4.14 -3.68 -12.16
CA ALA A 46 -4.76 -4.91 -12.63
C ALA A 46 -3.76 -6.01 -13.04
N LYS A 47 -2.50 -5.65 -13.32
CA LYS A 47 -1.47 -6.56 -13.83
C LYS A 47 -0.49 -7.05 -12.76
N VAL A 48 -0.53 -6.47 -11.55
CA VAL A 48 0.38 -6.85 -10.46
C VAL A 48 -0.31 -7.79 -9.46
N ASP A 49 0.50 -8.53 -8.69
CA ASP A 49 0.01 -9.39 -7.61
C ASP A 49 -0.25 -8.60 -6.33
N GLY A 50 0.57 -7.57 -6.08
CA GLY A 50 0.47 -6.72 -4.90
C GLY A 50 0.65 -5.23 -5.21
N ILE A 51 0.05 -4.38 -4.37
CA ILE A 51 0.26 -2.94 -4.33
C ILE A 51 0.68 -2.52 -2.93
N MET A 52 1.72 -1.68 -2.82
CA MET A 52 2.28 -1.23 -1.56
C MET A 52 2.26 0.29 -1.45
N VAL A 53 1.76 0.79 -0.31
CA VAL A 53 1.87 2.20 0.09
C VAL A 53 2.24 2.29 1.56
N GLY A 54 2.93 3.36 1.95
CA GLY A 54 3.24 3.60 3.37
C GLY A 54 1.98 3.91 4.18
N ALA A 55 2.01 3.62 5.48
CA ALA A 55 0.87 3.91 6.37
C ALA A 55 0.55 5.40 6.52
N GLU A 56 1.48 6.31 6.22
CA GLU A 56 1.17 7.75 6.17
C GLU A 56 0.21 8.06 5.01
N THR A 57 0.44 7.50 3.82
CA THR A 57 -0.47 7.60 2.68
C THR A 57 -1.86 7.08 3.04
N VAL A 58 -1.94 5.99 3.82
CA VAL A 58 -3.24 5.48 4.31
C VAL A 58 -3.94 6.49 5.21
N ARG A 59 -3.21 7.17 6.10
CA ARG A 59 -3.77 8.17 7.02
C ARG A 59 -4.19 9.45 6.30
N THR A 60 -3.41 9.91 5.32
CA THR A 60 -3.67 11.18 4.63
C THR A 60 -4.69 11.02 3.51
N ASP A 61 -4.61 9.94 2.73
CA ASP A 61 -5.41 9.77 1.52
C ASP A 61 -6.57 8.79 1.71
N ASN A 62 -6.51 7.91 2.71
CA ASN A 62 -7.47 6.83 2.93
C ASN A 62 -7.86 6.10 1.61
N PRO A 63 -6.88 5.57 0.85
CA PRO A 63 -7.11 4.99 -0.47
C PRO A 63 -7.79 3.62 -0.36
N PHE A 64 -8.46 3.20 -1.44
CA PHE A 64 -9.00 1.83 -1.53
C PHE A 64 -7.97 0.84 -2.08
N LEU A 65 -7.05 1.32 -2.92
CA LEU A 65 -6.02 0.53 -3.62
C LEU A 65 -6.60 -0.64 -4.44
N THR A 66 -7.77 -0.42 -5.06
CA THR A 66 -8.48 -1.37 -5.92
C THR A 66 -8.44 -0.97 -7.39
N VAL A 67 -8.82 -1.90 -8.27
CA VAL A 67 -8.99 -1.66 -9.71
C VAL A 67 -10.45 -1.25 -9.96
N ARG A 68 -10.67 -0.02 -10.46
CA ARG A 68 -12.02 0.56 -10.64
C ARG A 68 -12.30 1.10 -12.04
N HIS A 69 -11.27 1.54 -12.75
CA HIS A 69 -11.42 2.22 -14.05
C HIS A 69 -11.14 1.31 -15.25
N VAL A 70 -10.79 0.05 -15.00
CA VAL A 70 -10.59 -1.00 -16.02
C VAL A 70 -11.02 -2.35 -15.47
N VAL A 71 -11.15 -3.35 -16.35
CA VAL A 71 -11.39 -4.74 -15.95
C VAL A 71 -10.08 -5.36 -15.44
N GLY A 72 -10.14 -6.01 -14.29
CA GLY A 72 -8.99 -6.69 -13.69
C GLY A 72 -9.26 -7.13 -12.26
N ARG A 73 -8.38 -7.99 -11.72
CA ARG A 73 -8.43 -8.38 -10.31
C ARG A 73 -7.84 -7.28 -9.43
N ASN A 74 -8.34 -7.15 -8.20
CA ASN A 74 -7.70 -6.32 -7.20
C ASN A 74 -6.36 -6.96 -6.76
N PRO A 75 -5.26 -6.19 -6.70
CA PRO A 75 -4.02 -6.67 -6.12
C PRO A 75 -4.14 -6.81 -4.60
N VAL A 76 -3.29 -7.63 -3.98
CA VAL A 76 -3.15 -7.67 -2.52
C VAL A 76 -2.59 -6.33 -2.04
N ARG A 77 -3.20 -5.73 -1.02
CA ARG A 77 -2.75 -4.46 -0.44
C ARG A 77 -1.68 -4.75 0.61
N ILE A 78 -0.50 -4.13 0.50
CA ILE A 78 0.60 -4.31 1.44
C ILE A 78 0.94 -2.98 2.11
N ILE A 79 0.76 -2.90 3.43
CA ILE A 79 0.94 -1.65 4.19
C ILE A 79 2.05 -1.81 5.23
N PRO A 80 3.30 -1.40 4.92
CA PRO A 80 4.35 -1.29 5.94
C PRO A 80 4.07 -0.13 6.91
N THR A 81 4.20 -0.42 8.20
CA THR A 81 3.98 0.52 9.30
C THR A 81 4.85 0.16 10.50
N ARG A 82 5.58 1.10 11.10
CA ARG A 82 6.41 0.75 12.27
C ARG A 82 5.57 0.36 13.49
N THR A 83 4.47 1.06 13.72
CA THR A 83 3.76 1.05 15.01
C THR A 83 2.32 0.57 14.93
N ALA A 84 1.95 -0.14 13.85
CA ALA A 84 0.57 -0.55 13.59
C ALA A 84 -0.43 0.64 13.61
N ASN A 85 0.02 1.86 13.35
CA ASN A 85 -0.82 3.06 13.46
C ASN A 85 -1.67 3.27 12.20
N ILE A 86 -2.70 2.44 12.04
CA ILE A 86 -3.65 2.46 10.92
C ILE A 86 -5.06 2.64 11.50
N PRO A 87 -5.87 3.60 11.01
CA PRO A 87 -7.28 3.73 11.43
C PRO A 87 -8.08 2.46 11.11
N LEU A 88 -8.89 1.97 12.06
CA LEU A 88 -9.65 0.72 11.91
C LEU A 88 -10.84 0.83 10.92
N ASP A 89 -11.17 2.04 10.52
CA ASP A 89 -12.14 2.43 9.50
C ASP A 89 -11.50 2.77 8.15
N ALA A 90 -10.18 2.58 8.01
CA ALA A 90 -9.47 2.82 6.75
C ALA A 90 -10.03 1.93 5.62
N ASN A 91 -10.16 2.49 4.42
CA ASN A 91 -10.69 1.81 3.24
C ASN A 91 -9.89 0.56 2.87
N ILE A 92 -8.58 0.54 3.17
CA ILE A 92 -7.71 -0.62 2.99
C ILE A 92 -8.07 -1.82 3.88
N LEU A 93 -8.97 -1.67 4.86
CA LEU A 93 -9.44 -2.76 5.74
C LEU A 93 -10.83 -3.29 5.33
N LYS A 94 -11.37 -2.85 4.18
CA LYS A 94 -12.62 -3.39 3.62
C LYS A 94 -12.38 -4.76 2.98
N SER A 95 -13.42 -5.57 2.85
CA SER A 95 -13.32 -6.95 2.33
C SER A 95 -13.20 -7.05 0.79
N ASP A 96 -13.06 -5.93 0.09
CA ASP A 96 -13.00 -5.85 -1.38
C ASP A 96 -11.65 -6.29 -1.98
N ALA A 97 -10.61 -6.38 -1.17
CA ALA A 97 -9.32 -6.96 -1.54
C ALA A 97 -8.59 -7.52 -0.29
N PRO A 98 -7.70 -8.51 -0.42
CA PRO A 98 -6.86 -8.95 0.69
C PRO A 98 -5.89 -7.83 1.13
N THR A 99 -5.63 -7.75 2.43
CA THR A 99 -4.68 -6.79 3.00
C THR A 99 -3.69 -7.49 3.91
N ILE A 100 -2.41 -7.17 3.70
CA ILE A 100 -1.29 -7.58 4.53
C ILE A 100 -0.68 -6.32 5.14
N ILE A 101 -0.60 -6.27 6.46
CA ILE A 101 0.04 -5.20 7.21
C ILE A 101 1.38 -5.73 7.69
N ILE A 102 2.46 -5.06 7.30
CA ILE A 102 3.81 -5.40 7.77
C ILE A 102 4.16 -4.44 8.90
N THR A 103 4.46 -4.96 10.09
CA THR A 103 4.76 -4.17 11.27
C THR A 103 6.04 -4.60 11.96
N THR A 104 6.44 -3.92 13.02
CA THR A 104 7.64 -4.24 13.80
C THR A 104 7.29 -4.73 15.21
N GLU A 105 8.25 -5.33 15.91
CA GLU A 105 8.11 -5.73 17.32
C GLU A 105 7.75 -4.56 18.24
N LYS A 106 8.08 -3.33 17.83
CA LYS A 106 7.72 -2.09 18.55
C LYS A 106 6.23 -1.73 18.48
N ALA A 107 5.46 -2.37 17.60
CA ALA A 107 4.04 -2.07 17.48
C ALA A 107 3.28 -2.44 18.76
N PRO A 108 2.42 -1.56 19.30
CA PRO A 108 1.62 -1.89 20.47
C PRO A 108 0.75 -3.11 20.21
N GLU A 109 0.85 -4.13 21.07
CA GLU A 109 0.16 -5.41 20.92
C GLU A 109 -1.37 -5.24 20.74
N GLU A 110 -1.97 -4.29 21.47
CA GLU A 110 -3.40 -3.97 21.36
C GLU A 110 -3.78 -3.50 19.94
N LYS A 111 -2.93 -2.69 19.29
CA LYS A 111 -3.16 -2.23 17.92
C LYS A 111 -3.01 -3.37 16.91
N VAL A 112 -2.02 -4.24 17.13
CA VAL A 112 -1.81 -5.43 16.29
C VAL A 112 -3.04 -6.33 16.34
N LYS A 113 -3.51 -6.69 17.54
CA LYS A 113 -4.70 -7.52 17.74
C LYS A 113 -5.95 -6.96 17.03
N LYS A 114 -6.20 -5.66 17.17
CA LYS A 114 -7.33 -4.99 16.50
C LYS A 114 -7.22 -5.02 14.96
N LEU A 115 -6.01 -5.03 14.41
CA LEU A 115 -5.78 -5.14 12.97
C LEU A 115 -5.89 -6.59 12.47
N GLU A 116 -5.46 -7.57 13.27
CA GLU A 116 -5.58 -9.00 12.97
C GLU A 116 -7.04 -9.44 12.78
N GLU A 117 -8.00 -8.75 13.42
CA GLU A 117 -9.43 -8.97 13.20
C GLU A 117 -9.91 -8.62 11.78
N LYS A 118 -9.13 -7.82 11.02
CA LYS A 118 -9.54 -7.24 9.73
C LYS A 118 -8.58 -7.54 8.57
N ALA A 119 -7.32 -7.87 8.86
CA ALA A 119 -6.28 -8.07 7.88
C ALA A 119 -5.21 -9.04 8.40
N GLU A 120 -4.40 -9.60 7.51
CA GLU A 120 -3.21 -10.33 7.93
C GLU A 120 -2.17 -9.33 8.47
N VAL A 121 -1.61 -9.59 9.66
CA VAL A 121 -0.54 -8.78 10.24
C VAL A 121 0.73 -9.62 10.38
N ILE A 122 1.86 -9.11 9.92
CA ILE A 122 3.16 -9.79 9.94
C ILE A 122 4.16 -8.90 10.66
N ILE A 123 4.77 -9.40 11.73
CA ILE A 123 5.88 -8.75 12.40
C ILE A 123 7.17 -9.05 11.61
N CYS A 124 7.85 -8.01 11.14
CA CYS A 124 9.02 -8.09 10.29
C CYS A 124 10.01 -6.96 10.62
N GLY A 125 10.82 -7.18 11.65
CA GLY A 125 11.82 -6.23 12.15
C GLY A 125 11.50 -5.72 13.57
N LYS A 126 12.48 -5.07 14.20
CA LYS A 126 12.42 -4.68 15.63
C LYS A 126 11.85 -3.27 15.83
N ASP A 127 12.63 -2.25 15.47
CA ASP A 127 12.22 -0.84 15.47
C ASP A 127 11.85 -0.34 14.06
N GLU A 128 12.45 -0.97 13.06
CA GLU A 128 12.38 -0.65 11.64
C GLU A 128 11.90 -1.87 10.88
N ILE A 129 11.22 -1.65 9.75
CA ILE A 129 10.80 -2.75 8.87
C ILE A 129 12.04 -3.33 8.19
N ASP A 130 12.26 -4.63 8.33
CA ASP A 130 13.27 -5.33 7.54
C ASP A 130 12.74 -5.53 6.12
N LEU A 131 13.04 -4.55 5.25
CA LEU A 131 12.55 -4.57 3.87
C LEU A 131 13.09 -5.78 3.08
N ILE A 132 14.30 -6.26 3.37
CA ILE A 132 14.88 -7.40 2.65
C ILE A 132 14.09 -8.65 3.00
N HIS A 133 13.86 -8.89 4.29
CA HIS A 133 13.09 -10.04 4.76
C HIS A 133 11.61 -9.93 4.39
N MET A 134 11.01 -8.74 4.48
CA MET A 134 9.64 -8.47 4.02
C MET A 134 9.45 -8.89 2.57
N MET A 135 10.37 -8.51 1.68
CA MET A 135 10.28 -8.86 0.25
C MET A 135 10.39 -10.36 0.01
N GLU A 136 11.19 -11.08 0.80
CA GLU A 136 11.25 -12.54 0.75
C GLU A 136 9.93 -13.19 1.22
N ILE A 137 9.34 -12.71 2.32
CA ILE A 137 8.03 -13.17 2.82
C ILE A 137 6.96 -12.99 1.73
N LEU A 138 6.88 -11.79 1.14
CA LEU A 138 5.91 -11.49 0.08
C LEU A 138 6.10 -12.41 -1.13
N TYR A 139 7.35 -12.64 -1.55
CA TYR A 139 7.65 -13.57 -2.65
C TYR A 139 7.17 -14.99 -2.35
N ASN A 140 7.43 -15.48 -1.14
CA ASN A 140 7.04 -16.83 -0.72
C ASN A 140 5.52 -16.97 -0.57
N LYS A 141 4.81 -15.88 -0.28
CA LYS A 141 3.34 -15.78 -0.31
C LYS A 141 2.73 -15.71 -1.71
N GLY A 142 3.54 -15.75 -2.75
CA GLY A 142 3.07 -15.74 -4.14
C GLY A 142 2.95 -14.36 -4.76
N ILE A 143 3.34 -13.28 -4.06
CA ILE A 143 3.46 -11.95 -4.66
C ILE A 143 4.71 -11.96 -5.55
N LYS A 144 4.55 -12.09 -6.87
CA LYS A 144 5.67 -12.13 -7.83
C LYS A 144 5.90 -10.78 -8.50
N SER A 145 4.88 -9.94 -8.56
CA SER A 145 4.91 -8.58 -9.08
C SER A 145 4.31 -7.62 -8.07
N LEU A 146 5.04 -6.55 -7.75
CA LEU A 146 4.67 -5.56 -6.74
C LEU A 146 4.70 -4.17 -7.36
N MET A 147 3.61 -3.44 -7.26
CA MET A 147 3.57 -2.00 -7.51
C MET A 147 3.80 -1.27 -6.19
N VAL A 148 4.68 -0.29 -6.16
CA VAL A 148 4.86 0.66 -5.05
C VAL A 148 4.35 2.01 -5.53
N GLU A 149 3.46 2.61 -4.75
CA GLU A 149 2.82 3.91 -5.01
C GLU A 149 3.05 4.88 -3.84
#